data_AF-A0A7X7MVS9-F1
#
_entry.id   AF-A0A7X7MVS9-F1
#
_cell.length_a   1.000
_cell.length_b   1.000
_cell.length_c   1.000
_cell.angle_alpha   90.00
_cell.angle_beta   90.00
_cell.angle_gamma   90.00
#
_symmetry.space_group_name_H-M   'P 1'
#
loop_
_entity.id
_entity.type
_entity.pdbx_description
1 polymer ?
#
loop_
_entity_poly.entity_id
_entity_poly.type
_entity_poly.pdbx_seq_one_letter_code
_entity_poly.pdbx_strand_id
1 'polypeptide(L)'
;MQTLHVEQLGIQYLQECLSYYTEQGSYYILYLAAILFLLIKGTKKERLIFIPSAVLLLLSVYNPVFPIVLNHFFDVNKEYYRFFWIAPVVIVVPYVSTRILLMLNDRAKRCMAAVIFLVIFCISGKFVYADGYVWAENRYKISNDLIKISEIIHGDADHSYPRALMEYHYNMEMRQYDPTILLTIDREDYLYAVSNAYTDEMLADEANPQYRLLAVLVRYQPLSDQEFIDALEATKTEYVVVSTQNGIIPFLERNGLSEVERTQTSIVYKYELKEAAVSPIIDYSELHWDFHK
;
A
#
# COMPACT_ATOMS: atom_id res chain seq x y z
N MET A 1 4.58 -1.09 7.14
CA MET A 1 4.92 0.33 6.88
C MET A 1 4.24 1.32 7.84
N GLN A 2 3.12 0.97 8.49
CA GLN A 2 2.37 1.86 9.38
C GLN A 2 2.92 1.98 10.83
N THR A 3 4.15 1.54 11.11
CA THR A 3 4.63 1.34 12.50
C THR A 3 5.74 2.30 12.93
N LEU A 4 6.21 3.19 12.06
CA LEU A 4 7.25 4.15 12.44
C LEU A 4 6.63 5.42 13.03
N HIS A 5 6.93 5.70 14.29
CA HIS A 5 6.52 6.93 14.96
C HIS A 5 7.73 7.66 15.54
N VAL A 6 7.76 8.98 15.30
CA VAL A 6 8.82 9.86 15.81
C VAL A 6 8.89 9.81 17.33
N GLU A 7 7.74 9.70 17.99
CA GLU A 7 7.61 9.64 19.45
C GLU A 7 8.28 8.41 20.06
N GLN A 8 8.31 7.28 19.33
CA GLN A 8 8.89 6.03 19.80
C GLN A 8 10.39 5.94 19.52
N LEU A 9 10.85 6.48 18.38
CA LEU A 9 12.21 6.27 17.86
C LEU A 9 13.13 7.50 17.99
N GLY A 10 12.59 8.69 18.26
CA GLY A 10 13.38 9.92 18.41
C GLY A 10 14.27 10.19 17.20
N ILE A 11 15.59 10.34 17.41
CA ILE A 11 16.56 10.61 16.32
C ILE A 11 16.73 9.39 15.39
N GLN A 12 16.54 8.16 15.89
CA GLN A 12 16.65 6.94 15.08
C GLN A 12 15.54 6.85 14.04
N TYR A 13 14.42 7.56 14.24
CA TYR A 13 13.34 7.66 13.28
C TYR A 13 13.82 8.08 11.88
N LEU A 14 14.71 9.07 11.80
CA LEU A 14 15.24 9.56 10.53
C LEU A 14 16.13 8.52 9.84
N GLN A 15 16.87 7.73 10.62
CA GLN A 15 17.72 6.66 10.09
C GLN A 15 16.87 5.53 9.50
N GLU A 16 15.79 5.15 10.20
CA GLU A 16 14.81 4.19 9.71
C GLU A 16 14.15 4.71 8.43
N CYS A 17 13.61 5.93 8.41
CA CYS A 17 13.01 6.51 7.21
C CYS A 17 13.99 6.57 6.02
N LEU A 18 15.26 6.88 6.26
CA LEU A 18 16.29 6.88 5.22
C LEU A 18 16.60 5.45 4.73
N SER A 19 16.65 4.47 5.63
CA SER A 19 16.82 3.05 5.30
C SER A 19 15.67 2.57 4.39
N TYR A 20 14.44 2.94 4.72
CA TYR A 20 13.27 2.65 3.89
C TYR A 20 13.35 3.33 2.53
N TYR A 21 13.69 4.62 2.48
CA TYR A 21 13.83 5.33 1.19
C TYR A 21 14.91 4.72 0.30
N THR A 22 16.01 4.26 0.89
CA THR A 22 17.16 3.74 0.13
C THR A 22 17.06 2.25 -0.18
N GLU A 23 16.19 1.48 0.49
CA GLU A 23 16.04 0.02 0.35
C GLU A 23 17.37 -0.75 0.40
N GLN A 24 18.33 -0.25 1.20
CA GLN A 24 19.74 -0.70 1.30
C GLN A 24 20.64 -0.35 0.09
N GLY A 25 20.16 0.45 -0.86
CA GLY A 25 20.94 1.00 -1.98
C GLY A 25 21.86 2.16 -1.56
N SER A 26 22.99 2.30 -2.25
CA SER A 26 23.99 3.35 -1.96
C SER A 26 23.86 4.60 -2.85
N TYR A 27 22.79 4.71 -3.64
CA TYR A 27 22.53 5.86 -4.52
C TYR A 27 22.46 7.20 -3.77
N TYR A 28 22.02 7.19 -2.51
CA TYR A 28 22.01 8.39 -1.70
C TYR A 28 23.43 8.91 -1.40
N ILE A 29 24.41 8.02 -1.23
CA ILE A 29 25.81 8.39 -1.04
C ILE A 29 26.35 9.05 -2.32
N LEU A 30 25.99 8.51 -3.49
CA LEU A 30 26.34 9.11 -4.77
C LEU A 30 25.73 10.51 -4.94
N TYR A 31 24.50 10.70 -4.48
CA TYR A 31 23.86 12.02 -4.46
C TYR A 31 24.61 13.01 -3.57
N LEU A 32 24.97 12.64 -2.34
CA LEU A 32 25.76 13.50 -1.44
C LEU A 32 27.12 13.85 -2.05
N ALA A 33 27.80 12.89 -2.67
CA ALA A 33 29.05 13.12 -3.39
C ALA A 33 28.86 14.07 -4.58
N ALA A 34 27.75 13.94 -5.32
CA ALA A 34 27.41 14.81 -6.43
C ALA A 34 27.12 16.25 -5.97
N ILE A 35 26.40 16.44 -4.87
CA ILE A 35 26.18 17.76 -4.26
C ILE A 35 27.51 18.38 -3.82
N LEU A 36 28.38 17.61 -3.15
CA LEU A 36 29.71 18.09 -2.76
C LEU A 36 30.56 18.51 -3.98
N PHE A 37 30.52 17.73 -5.06
CA PHE A 37 31.17 18.08 -6.31
C PHE A 37 30.64 19.39 -6.88
N LEU A 38 29.31 19.60 -6.91
CA LEU A 38 28.70 20.84 -7.40
C LEU A 38 29.03 22.06 -6.51
N LEU A 39 29.18 21.87 -5.20
CA LEU A 39 29.62 22.94 -4.30
C LEU A 39 31.06 23.39 -4.61
N ILE A 40 31.97 22.44 -4.86
CA ILE A 40 33.39 22.73 -5.10
C ILE A 40 33.64 23.20 -6.54
N LYS A 41 33.08 22.50 -7.53
CA LYS A 41 33.39 22.64 -8.96
C LYS A 41 32.23 23.16 -9.81
N GLY A 42 31.02 23.22 -9.27
CA GLY A 42 29.85 23.70 -10.01
C GLY A 42 29.91 25.19 -10.31
N THR A 43 29.28 25.58 -11.41
CA THR A 43 29.03 26.96 -11.82
C THR A 43 27.95 27.62 -10.96
N LYS A 44 27.82 28.95 -11.04
CA LYS A 44 26.76 29.69 -10.33
C LYS A 44 25.36 29.17 -10.68
N LYS A 45 25.11 28.84 -11.96
CA LYS A 45 23.81 28.33 -12.42
C LYS A 45 23.54 26.92 -11.89
N GLU A 46 24.50 26.01 -11.99
CA GLU A 46 24.38 24.64 -11.47
C GLU A 46 24.11 24.64 -9.96
N ARG A 47 24.81 25.50 -9.21
CA ARG A 47 24.59 25.64 -7.77
C ARG A 47 23.20 26.16 -7.45
N LEU A 48 22.73 27.17 -8.20
CA LEU A 48 21.40 27.74 -8.01
C LEU A 48 20.28 26.73 -8.28
N ILE A 49 20.48 25.78 -9.19
CA ILE A 49 19.46 24.77 -9.54
C ILE A 49 19.47 23.62 -8.52
N PHE A 50 20.64 23.05 -8.22
CA PHE A 50 20.71 21.78 -7.50
C PHE A 50 20.85 21.92 -5.99
N ILE A 51 21.56 22.94 -5.50
CA ILE A 51 21.86 23.09 -4.06
C ILE A 51 20.63 23.44 -3.21
N PRO A 52 19.64 24.25 -3.67
CA PRO A 52 18.47 24.53 -2.86
C PRO A 52 17.71 23.29 -2.41
N SER A 53 17.63 22.24 -3.25
CA SER A 53 16.99 20.98 -2.87
C SER A 53 17.71 20.29 -1.70
N ALA A 54 19.05 20.26 -1.71
CA ALA A 54 19.86 19.73 -0.63
C ALA A 54 19.73 20.56 0.65
N VAL A 55 19.69 21.89 0.54
CA VAL A 55 19.48 22.78 1.69
C VAL A 55 18.09 22.60 2.28
N LEU A 56 17.05 22.50 1.45
CA LEU A 56 15.69 22.25 1.90
C LEU A 56 15.63 20.94 2.70
N LEU A 57 16.16 19.85 2.14
CA LEU A 57 16.24 18.55 2.84
C LEU A 57 16.95 18.65 4.19
N LEU A 58 18.08 19.37 4.24
CA LEU A 58 18.84 19.53 5.47
C LEU A 58 18.07 20.31 6.55
N LEU A 59 17.33 21.35 6.14
CA LEU A 59 16.54 22.19 7.05
C LEU A 59 15.20 21.57 7.45
N SER A 60 14.62 20.72 6.59
CA SER A 60 13.35 20.03 6.83
C SER A 60 13.55 18.56 7.20
N VAL A 61 13.78 17.70 6.21
CA VAL A 61 13.75 16.23 6.36
C VAL A 61 14.79 15.70 7.35
N TYR A 62 15.99 16.29 7.39
CA TYR A 62 17.05 15.91 8.33
C TYR A 62 17.02 16.70 9.64
N ASN A 63 16.09 17.63 9.79
CA ASN A 63 15.88 18.35 11.04
C ASN A 63 14.86 17.59 11.90
N PRO A 64 15.24 17.04 13.06
CA PRO A 64 14.35 16.23 13.89
C PRO A 64 13.13 16.99 14.43
N VAL A 65 13.14 18.34 14.39
CA VAL A 65 11.98 19.16 14.78
C VAL A 65 10.90 19.19 13.70
N PHE A 66 11.27 19.12 12.42
CA PHE A 66 10.34 19.19 11.30
C PHE A 66 9.25 18.09 11.31
N PRO A 67 9.56 16.78 11.51
CA PRO A 67 8.53 15.75 11.57
C PRO A 67 7.56 15.96 12.73
N ILE A 68 8.04 16.41 13.89
CA ILE A 68 7.20 16.68 15.07
C ILE A 68 6.18 17.79 14.78
N VAL A 69 6.64 18.90 14.21
CA VAL A 69 5.77 20.03 13.86
C VAL A 69 4.78 19.62 12.79
N LEU A 70 5.23 18.94 11.74
CA LEU A 70 4.37 18.56 10.62
C LEU A 70 3.28 17.57 11.07
N ASN A 71 3.63 16.63 11.97
CA ASN A 71 2.68 15.67 12.52
C ASN A 71 1.54 16.31 13.33
N HIS A 72 1.77 17.49 13.92
CA HIS A 72 0.72 18.23 14.63
C HIS A 72 -0.37 18.74 13.69
N PHE A 73 -0.02 19.04 12.44
CA PHE A 73 -0.95 19.60 11.45
C PHE A 73 -1.52 18.54 10.50
N PHE A 74 -0.72 17.53 10.17
CA PHE A 74 -1.06 16.49 9.22
C PHE A 74 -0.52 15.17 9.78
N ASP A 75 -1.33 14.12 9.92
CA ASP A 75 -0.87 12.79 10.39
C ASP A 75 0.04 12.12 9.34
N VAL A 76 1.27 12.63 9.20
CA VAL A 76 2.21 12.30 8.13
C VAL A 76 3.28 11.29 8.56
N ASN A 77 3.28 10.85 9.82
CA ASN A 77 4.29 9.90 10.32
C ASN A 77 4.43 8.68 9.39
N LYS A 78 3.31 8.13 8.94
CA LYS A 78 3.27 6.95 8.07
C LYS A 78 3.89 7.18 6.68
N GLU A 79 3.92 8.42 6.21
CA GLU A 79 4.37 8.78 4.86
C GLU A 79 5.59 9.70 4.83
N TYR A 80 6.22 9.90 6.00
CA TYR A 80 7.31 10.86 6.15
C TYR A 80 8.52 10.53 5.27
N TYR A 81 8.78 9.23 5.03
CA TYR A 81 9.87 8.79 4.15
C TYR A 81 9.71 9.35 2.71
N ARG A 82 8.50 9.71 2.26
CA ARG A 82 8.28 10.32 0.93
C ARG A 82 8.90 11.71 0.82
N PHE A 83 9.14 12.42 1.92
CA PHE A 83 9.82 13.71 1.86
C PHE A 83 11.28 13.58 1.40
N PHE A 84 11.89 12.40 1.52
CA PHE A 84 13.21 12.14 0.95
C PHE A 84 13.19 12.18 -0.60
N TRP A 85 12.02 12.05 -1.25
CA TRP A 85 11.87 12.21 -2.71
C TRP A 85 12.09 13.64 -3.22
N ILE A 86 12.13 14.62 -2.31
CA ILE A 86 12.58 15.97 -2.63
C ILE A 86 14.02 15.93 -3.17
N ALA A 87 14.84 14.96 -2.74
CA ALA A 87 16.18 14.74 -3.28
C ALA A 87 16.09 14.31 -4.75
N PRO A 88 16.56 15.12 -5.70
CA PRO A 88 16.47 14.78 -7.13
C PRO A 88 17.62 13.84 -7.53
N VAL A 89 17.79 12.72 -6.81
CA VAL A 89 18.89 11.74 -6.97
C VAL A 89 18.99 11.26 -8.41
N VAL A 90 17.85 10.90 -9.01
CA VAL A 90 17.73 10.38 -10.38
C VAL A 90 18.22 11.39 -11.43
N ILE A 91 18.20 12.69 -11.12
CA ILE A 91 18.61 13.76 -12.05
C ILE A 91 20.06 14.18 -11.76
N VAL A 92 20.39 14.43 -10.50
CA VAL A 92 21.68 15.02 -10.10
C VAL A 92 22.84 14.07 -10.31
N VAL A 93 22.67 12.78 -9.98
CA VAL A 93 23.76 11.80 -10.08
C VAL A 93 24.19 11.60 -11.55
N PRO A 94 23.29 11.30 -12.51
CA PRO A 94 23.68 11.22 -13.91
C PRO A 94 24.22 12.54 -14.48
N TYR A 95 23.66 13.67 -14.06
CA TYR A 95 24.14 14.99 -14.48
C TYR A 95 25.60 15.22 -14.07
N VAL A 96 25.94 14.98 -12.80
CA VAL A 96 27.31 15.16 -12.30
C VAL A 96 28.26 14.16 -12.93
N SER A 97 27.87 12.89 -13.09
CA SER A 97 28.69 11.89 -13.77
C SER A 97 29.00 12.30 -15.21
N THR A 98 28.00 12.72 -16.00
CA THR A 98 28.23 13.20 -17.37
C THR A 98 29.09 14.46 -17.40
N ARG A 99 28.89 15.39 -16.45
CA ARG A 99 29.73 16.59 -16.30
C ARG A 99 31.20 16.24 -16.07
N ILE A 100 31.50 15.30 -15.18
CA ILE A 100 32.87 14.82 -14.90
C ILE A 100 33.49 14.20 -16.17
N LEU A 101 32.74 13.38 -16.91
CA LEU A 101 33.22 12.80 -18.16
C LEU A 101 33.57 13.88 -19.20
N LEU A 102 32.78 14.94 -19.29
CA LEU A 102 33.02 16.05 -20.21
C LEU A 102 34.24 16.91 -19.83
N MET A 103 34.65 16.90 -18.56
CA MET A 103 35.88 17.56 -18.11
C MET A 103 37.16 16.81 -18.50
N LEU A 104 37.05 15.53 -18.86
CA LEU A 104 38.18 14.73 -19.32
C LEU A 104 38.39 14.96 -20.82
N ASN A 105 39.52 15.58 -21.20
CA ASN A 105 39.85 15.87 -22.59
C ASN A 105 40.32 14.62 -23.37
N ASP A 106 40.94 13.68 -22.67
CA ASP A 106 41.46 12.43 -23.25
C ASP A 106 40.32 11.42 -23.45
N ARG A 107 40.18 10.91 -24.69
CA ARG A 107 39.11 9.97 -25.06
C ARG A 107 39.23 8.63 -24.33
N ALA A 108 40.43 8.10 -24.16
CA ALA A 108 40.63 6.82 -23.48
C ALA A 108 40.29 6.95 -21.99
N LYS A 109 40.75 8.03 -21.34
CA LYS A 109 40.40 8.30 -19.93
C LYS A 109 38.91 8.54 -19.75
N ARG A 110 38.25 9.22 -20.70
CA ARG A 110 36.80 9.42 -20.68
C ARG A 110 36.03 8.10 -20.82
N CYS A 111 36.41 7.24 -21.76
CA CYS A 111 35.79 5.91 -21.91
C CYS A 111 35.99 5.06 -20.64
N MET A 112 37.20 5.04 -20.08
CA MET A 112 37.48 4.32 -18.84
C MET A 112 36.62 4.84 -17.68
N ALA A 113 36.54 6.16 -17.49
CA ALA A 113 35.70 6.75 -16.46
C ALA A 113 34.20 6.45 -16.66
N ALA A 114 33.73 6.37 -17.91
CA ALA A 114 32.35 6.00 -18.21
C ALA A 114 32.05 4.55 -17.80
N VAL A 115 32.96 3.62 -18.08
CA VAL A 115 32.86 2.23 -17.63
C VAL A 115 32.86 2.15 -16.10
N ILE A 116 33.73 2.92 -15.43
CA ILE A 116 33.76 2.97 -13.96
C ILE A 116 32.42 3.46 -13.40
N PHE A 117 31.84 4.55 -13.93
CA PHE A 117 30.54 5.02 -13.48
C PHE A 117 29.43 3.99 -13.71
N LEU A 118 29.44 3.29 -14.84
CA LEU A 118 28.48 2.22 -15.12
C LEU A 118 28.59 1.10 -14.08
N VAL A 119 29.81 0.65 -13.76
CA VAL A 119 30.04 -0.37 -12.72
C VAL A 119 29.57 0.13 -11.36
N ILE A 120 29.86 1.37 -10.98
CA ILE A 120 29.39 1.98 -9.74
C ILE A 120 27.85 1.96 -9.68
N PHE A 121 27.16 2.38 -10.75
CA PHE A 121 25.70 2.38 -10.79
C PHE A 121 25.09 0.98 -10.68
N CYS A 122 25.68 -0.02 -11.33
CA CYS A 122 25.22 -1.41 -11.22
C CYS A 122 25.37 -1.95 -9.79
N ILE A 123 26.47 -1.64 -9.11
CA ILE A 123 26.74 -2.12 -7.73
C ILE A 123 25.95 -1.31 -6.70
N SER A 124 25.66 -0.04 -6.97
CA SER A 124 24.98 0.84 -6.01
C SER A 124 23.49 0.59 -5.84
N GLY A 125 22.86 -0.16 -6.74
CA GLY A 125 21.43 -0.45 -6.72
C GLY A 125 21.09 -1.91 -6.48
N LYS A 126 19.79 -2.19 -6.38
CA LYS A 126 19.23 -3.53 -6.45
C LYS A 126 18.50 -3.70 -7.77
N PHE A 127 18.62 -4.89 -8.35
CA PHE A 127 17.86 -5.24 -9.53
C PHE A 127 16.39 -5.50 -9.13
N VAL A 128 15.47 -4.71 -9.69
CA VAL A 128 14.04 -4.73 -9.31
C VAL A 128 13.40 -6.11 -9.48
N TYR A 129 13.90 -6.91 -10.42
CA TYR A 129 13.38 -8.26 -10.69
C TYR A 129 14.26 -9.37 -10.10
N ALA A 130 15.08 -9.07 -9.09
CA ALA A 130 15.93 -10.07 -8.44
C ALA A 130 15.12 -11.21 -7.81
N ASP A 131 13.97 -10.88 -7.21
CA ASP A 131 13.05 -11.84 -6.58
C ASP A 131 12.03 -12.44 -7.57
N GLY A 132 12.21 -12.17 -8.87
CA GLY A 132 11.35 -12.63 -9.95
C GLY A 132 10.43 -11.55 -10.52
N TYR A 133 9.77 -11.91 -11.61
CA TYR A 133 8.75 -11.09 -12.25
C TYR A 133 7.45 -11.88 -12.31
N VAL A 134 6.39 -11.37 -11.68
CA VAL A 134 5.06 -11.96 -11.76
C VAL A 134 4.38 -11.44 -13.02
N TRP A 135 4.10 -12.34 -13.96
CA TRP A 135 3.37 -12.00 -15.17
C TRP A 135 1.90 -11.76 -14.85
N ALA A 136 1.34 -10.70 -15.43
CA ALA A 136 -0.10 -10.45 -15.33
C ALA A 136 -0.87 -11.58 -16.03
N GLU A 137 -1.84 -12.17 -15.33
CA GLU A 137 -2.64 -13.27 -15.87
C GLU A 137 -3.64 -12.82 -16.94
N ASN A 138 -4.10 -11.57 -16.83
CA ASN A 138 -5.11 -10.98 -17.71
C ASN A 138 -4.84 -9.47 -17.91
N ARG A 139 -5.64 -8.84 -18.77
CA ARG A 139 -5.53 -7.41 -19.12
C ARG A 139 -5.77 -6.46 -17.94
N TYR A 140 -6.50 -6.92 -16.93
CA TYR A 140 -6.86 -6.15 -15.74
C TYR A 140 -5.74 -6.18 -14.69
N LYS A 141 -4.74 -7.06 -14.86
CA LYS A 141 -3.61 -7.25 -13.94
C LYS A 141 -4.04 -7.64 -12.52
N ILE A 142 -5.15 -8.35 -12.42
CA ILE A 142 -5.68 -8.98 -11.19
C ILE A 142 -5.73 -10.49 -11.39
N SER A 143 -5.98 -11.24 -10.32
CA SER A 143 -6.19 -12.68 -10.42
C SER A 143 -7.41 -13.03 -11.29
N ASN A 144 -7.29 -14.05 -12.16
CA ASN A 144 -8.46 -14.61 -12.85
C ASN A 144 -9.46 -15.24 -11.86
N ASP A 145 -8.99 -15.66 -10.68
CA ASP A 145 -9.83 -16.20 -9.62
C ASP A 145 -10.80 -15.13 -9.10
N LEU A 146 -10.33 -13.89 -8.96
CA LEU A 146 -11.15 -12.76 -8.52
C LEU A 146 -12.30 -12.46 -9.50
N ILE A 147 -12.01 -12.52 -10.80
CA ILE A 147 -13.03 -12.32 -11.85
C ILE A 147 -14.14 -13.36 -11.69
N LYS A 148 -13.77 -14.64 -11.50
CA LYS A 148 -14.74 -15.71 -11.27
C LYS A 148 -15.52 -15.52 -9.97
N ILE A 149 -14.87 -15.08 -8.89
CA ILE A 149 -15.55 -14.76 -7.63
C ILE A 149 -16.62 -13.69 -7.84
N SER A 150 -16.32 -12.62 -8.59
CA SER A 150 -17.29 -11.59 -8.95
C SER A 150 -18.45 -12.17 -9.77
N GLU A 151 -18.17 -13.00 -10.77
CA GLU A 151 -19.20 -13.69 -11.58
C GLU A 151 -20.10 -14.60 -10.73
N ILE A 152 -19.53 -15.36 -9.78
CA ILE A 152 -20.27 -16.23 -8.86
C ILE A 152 -21.21 -15.42 -7.98
N ILE A 153 -20.71 -14.34 -7.37
CA ILE A 153 -21.51 -13.49 -6.48
C ILE A 153 -22.67 -12.85 -7.25
N HIS A 154 -22.42 -12.30 -8.44
CA HIS A 154 -23.49 -11.72 -9.27
C HIS A 154 -24.47 -12.75 -9.83
N GLY A 155 -24.01 -13.99 -10.06
CA GLY A 155 -24.85 -15.08 -10.52
C GLY A 155 -25.82 -15.58 -9.45
N ASP A 156 -25.43 -15.47 -8.17
CA ASP A 156 -26.22 -15.91 -7.01
C ASP A 156 -27.02 -14.77 -6.35
N ALA A 157 -26.57 -13.53 -6.43
CA ALA A 157 -27.22 -12.39 -5.80
C ALA A 157 -28.49 -11.96 -6.54
N ASP A 158 -29.57 -11.73 -5.79
CA ASP A 158 -30.85 -11.26 -6.35
C ASP A 158 -30.91 -9.73 -6.55
N HIS A 159 -29.82 -9.02 -6.28
CA HIS A 159 -29.74 -7.56 -6.39
C HIS A 159 -28.37 -7.08 -6.86
N SER A 160 -28.30 -5.83 -7.34
CA SER A 160 -27.11 -5.29 -8.02
C SER A 160 -25.91 -4.97 -7.11
N TYR A 161 -26.08 -4.98 -5.79
CA TYR A 161 -25.05 -4.52 -4.84
C TYR A 161 -24.88 -5.45 -3.64
N PRO A 162 -24.47 -6.71 -3.87
CA PRO A 162 -24.22 -7.67 -2.80
C PRO A 162 -23.03 -7.22 -1.94
N ARG A 163 -23.10 -7.50 -0.64
CA ARG A 163 -22.00 -7.19 0.28
C ARG A 163 -21.17 -8.41 0.64
N ALA A 164 -19.85 -8.28 0.53
CA ALA A 164 -18.92 -9.38 0.71
C ALA A 164 -17.77 -9.06 1.68
N LEU A 165 -17.52 -10.03 2.57
CA LEU A 165 -16.29 -10.16 3.34
C LEU A 165 -15.33 -11.07 2.57
N MET A 166 -14.15 -10.58 2.23
CA MET A 166 -13.16 -11.34 1.46
C MET A 166 -11.81 -11.25 2.15
N GLU A 167 -10.97 -12.29 2.05
CA GLU A 167 -9.57 -12.23 2.47
C GLU A 167 -8.82 -11.00 1.89
N TYR A 168 -7.75 -10.57 2.58
CA TYR A 168 -7.05 -9.31 2.32
C TYR A 168 -6.75 -9.05 0.83
N HIS A 169 -6.13 -10.01 0.14
CA HIS A 169 -5.76 -9.84 -1.27
C HIS A 169 -6.99 -9.64 -2.17
N TYR A 170 -8.04 -10.45 -1.99
CA TYR A 170 -9.27 -10.31 -2.76
C TYR A 170 -10.02 -9.03 -2.44
N ASN A 171 -10.06 -8.60 -1.17
CA ASN A 171 -10.68 -7.34 -0.78
C ASN A 171 -10.00 -6.13 -1.48
N MET A 172 -8.66 -6.10 -1.48
CA MET A 172 -7.90 -5.02 -2.13
C MET A 172 -8.06 -5.00 -3.65
N GLU A 173 -8.12 -6.16 -4.30
CA GLU A 173 -8.29 -6.26 -5.75
C GLU A 173 -9.74 -6.03 -6.18
N MET A 174 -10.73 -6.56 -5.45
CA MET A 174 -12.15 -6.43 -5.78
C MET A 174 -12.57 -4.97 -5.84
N ARG A 175 -12.07 -4.16 -4.91
CA ARG A 175 -12.28 -2.70 -4.87
C ARG A 175 -11.86 -1.98 -6.16
N GLN A 176 -10.85 -2.51 -6.85
CA GLN A 176 -10.34 -1.93 -8.09
C GLN A 176 -11.05 -2.48 -9.32
N TYR A 177 -11.57 -3.71 -9.24
CA TYR A 177 -12.15 -4.43 -10.36
C TYR A 177 -13.66 -4.19 -10.49
N ASP A 178 -14.42 -4.42 -9.42
CA ASP A 178 -15.87 -4.43 -9.44
C ASP A 178 -16.43 -3.60 -8.26
N PRO A 179 -16.84 -2.34 -8.52
CA PRO A 179 -17.37 -1.46 -7.48
C PRO A 179 -18.82 -1.80 -7.08
N THR A 180 -19.48 -2.73 -7.77
CA THR A 180 -20.86 -3.12 -7.46
C THR A 180 -20.93 -4.09 -6.28
N ILE A 181 -19.87 -4.87 -6.05
CA ILE A 181 -19.73 -5.69 -4.84
C ILE A 181 -19.25 -4.79 -3.71
N LEU A 182 -20.11 -4.58 -2.71
CA LEU A 182 -19.79 -3.74 -1.56
C LEU A 182 -18.90 -4.50 -0.60
N LEU A 183 -17.75 -3.93 -0.24
CA LEU A 183 -16.84 -4.58 0.69
C LEU A 183 -17.30 -4.33 2.13
N THR A 184 -17.41 -5.39 2.92
CA THR A 184 -17.74 -5.31 4.35
C THR A 184 -16.68 -4.55 5.13
N ILE A 185 -15.41 -4.78 4.79
CA ILE A 185 -14.26 -4.24 5.49
C ILE A 185 -13.59 -3.19 4.62
N ASP A 186 -13.22 -2.07 5.23
CA ASP A 186 -12.40 -1.06 4.59
C ASP A 186 -10.90 -1.42 4.58
N ARG A 187 -10.08 -0.54 4.02
CA ARG A 187 -8.64 -0.77 3.91
C ARG A 187 -7.92 -0.59 5.23
N GLU A 188 -8.28 0.41 6.01
CA GLU A 188 -7.52 0.77 7.22
C GLU A 188 -7.74 -0.26 8.32
N ASP A 189 -8.97 -0.76 8.46
CA ASP A 189 -9.32 -1.83 9.38
C ASP A 189 -8.54 -3.11 9.04
N TYR A 190 -8.44 -3.45 7.75
CA TYR A 190 -7.62 -4.56 7.29
C TYR A 190 -6.13 -4.41 7.64
N LEU A 191 -5.56 -3.23 7.36
CA LEU A 191 -4.16 -2.95 7.66
C LEU A 191 -3.86 -2.97 9.16
N TYR A 192 -4.82 -2.50 9.97
CA TYR A 192 -4.75 -2.60 11.41
C TYR A 192 -4.76 -4.06 11.86
N ALA A 193 -5.71 -4.88 11.41
CA ALA A 193 -5.83 -6.28 11.80
C ALA A 193 -4.59 -7.11 11.45
N VAL A 194 -3.99 -6.87 10.27
CA VAL A 194 -2.74 -7.54 9.86
C VAL A 194 -1.58 -7.18 10.81
N SER A 195 -1.56 -5.96 11.33
CA SER A 195 -0.47 -5.46 12.16
C SER A 195 -0.66 -5.71 13.65
N ASN A 196 -1.91 -5.64 14.14
CA ASN A 196 -2.27 -5.62 15.56
C ASN A 196 -3.39 -6.60 15.86
N ALA A 197 -3.40 -7.13 17.09
CA ALA A 197 -4.55 -7.89 17.59
C ALA A 197 -5.61 -6.92 18.12
N TYR A 198 -6.88 -7.25 17.93
CA TYR A 198 -7.98 -6.53 18.57
C TYR A 198 -8.04 -6.87 20.06
N THR A 199 -8.31 -5.87 20.89
CA THR A 199 -8.58 -6.05 22.32
C THR A 199 -10.05 -6.41 22.54
N ASP A 200 -10.38 -7.01 23.68
CA ASP A 200 -11.77 -7.34 24.04
C ASP A 200 -12.67 -6.10 24.03
N GLU A 201 -12.14 -4.93 24.41
CA GLU A 201 -12.86 -3.65 24.36
C GLU A 201 -13.20 -3.24 22.92
N MET A 202 -12.27 -3.43 21.97
CA MET A 202 -12.53 -3.17 20.56
C MET A 202 -13.54 -4.16 19.97
N LEU A 203 -13.48 -5.43 20.38
CA LEU A 203 -14.45 -6.44 19.94
C LEU A 203 -15.84 -6.21 20.56
N ALA A 204 -15.93 -5.55 21.71
CA ALA A 204 -17.19 -5.17 22.33
C ALA A 204 -17.82 -3.90 21.73
N ASP A 205 -17.13 -3.19 20.84
CA ASP A 205 -17.62 -1.95 20.24
C ASP A 205 -18.69 -2.19 19.17
N GLU A 206 -19.94 -1.93 19.53
CA GLU A 206 -21.09 -2.04 18.61
C GLU A 206 -21.07 -1.02 17.46
N ALA A 207 -20.27 0.05 17.55
CA ALA A 207 -20.12 0.98 16.44
C ALA A 207 -19.25 0.41 15.32
N ASN A 208 -18.41 -0.58 15.63
CA ASN A 208 -17.46 -1.19 14.70
C ASN A 208 -17.57 -2.73 14.69
N PRO A 209 -18.75 -3.28 14.32
CA PRO A 209 -18.98 -4.72 14.32
C PRO A 209 -18.02 -5.47 13.38
N GLN A 210 -17.47 -4.80 12.38
CA GLN A 210 -16.53 -5.38 11.43
C GLN A 210 -15.21 -5.89 12.06
N TYR A 211 -14.83 -5.37 13.24
CA TYR A 211 -13.64 -5.85 13.96
C TYR A 211 -13.77 -7.33 14.38
N ARG A 212 -14.98 -7.76 14.73
CA ARG A 212 -15.29 -9.17 15.07
C ARG A 212 -15.04 -10.09 13.86
N LEU A 213 -15.46 -9.67 12.66
CA LEU A 213 -15.24 -10.42 11.42
C LEU A 213 -13.75 -10.52 11.08
N LEU A 214 -13.00 -9.42 11.23
CA LEU A 214 -11.55 -9.39 11.00
C LEU A 214 -10.76 -10.23 12.01
N ALA A 215 -11.17 -10.22 13.28
CA ALA A 215 -10.56 -11.02 14.33
C ALA A 215 -10.58 -12.52 13.99
N VAL A 216 -11.71 -13.00 13.46
CA VAL A 216 -11.85 -14.39 13.00
C VAL A 216 -11.06 -14.62 11.70
N LEU A 217 -11.28 -13.79 10.67
CA LEU A 217 -10.76 -14.04 9.33
C LEU A 217 -9.24 -13.86 9.20
N VAL A 218 -8.68 -12.83 9.82
CA VAL A 218 -7.26 -12.46 9.68
C VAL A 218 -6.42 -13.06 10.79
N ARG A 219 -6.96 -13.08 12.02
CA ARG A 219 -6.19 -13.41 13.23
C ARG A 219 -6.52 -14.76 13.82
N TYR A 220 -7.55 -15.44 13.33
CA TYR A 220 -8.04 -16.71 13.89
C TYR A 220 -8.29 -16.59 15.40
N GLN A 221 -8.67 -15.39 15.86
CA GLN A 221 -9.01 -15.17 17.26
C GLN A 221 -10.32 -15.89 17.56
N PRO A 222 -10.41 -16.61 18.68
CA PRO A 222 -11.63 -17.29 19.06
C PRO A 222 -12.71 -16.24 19.35
N LEU A 223 -13.85 -16.38 18.67
CA LEU A 223 -15.04 -15.57 18.85
C LEU A 223 -16.23 -16.52 19.03
N SER A 224 -17.24 -16.13 19.81
CA SER A 224 -18.45 -16.96 19.89
C SER A 224 -19.24 -16.93 18.59
N ASP A 225 -19.96 -18.02 18.33
CA ASP A 225 -20.81 -18.18 17.14
C ASP A 225 -21.84 -17.03 17.04
N GLN A 226 -22.42 -16.62 18.18
CA GLN A 226 -23.41 -15.54 18.20
C GLN A 226 -22.80 -14.17 17.88
N GLU A 227 -21.64 -13.84 18.45
CA GLU A 227 -20.94 -12.57 18.15
C GLU A 227 -20.54 -12.45 16.68
N PHE A 228 -20.16 -13.58 16.05
CA PHE A 228 -19.85 -13.62 14.63
C PHE A 228 -21.10 -13.38 13.77
N ILE A 229 -22.19 -14.08 14.08
CA ILE A 229 -23.48 -13.92 13.39
C ILE A 229 -24.00 -12.49 13.54
N ASP A 230 -23.96 -11.92 14.75
CA ASP A 230 -24.41 -10.56 15.01
C ASP A 230 -23.58 -9.54 14.22
N ALA A 231 -22.27 -9.78 14.05
CA ALA A 231 -21.41 -8.96 13.21
C ALA A 231 -21.75 -9.08 11.71
N LEU A 232 -22.07 -10.28 11.20
CA LEU A 232 -22.53 -10.46 9.82
C LEU A 232 -23.82 -9.68 9.57
N GLU A 233 -24.79 -9.78 10.48
CA GLU A 233 -26.06 -9.06 10.41
C GLU A 233 -25.86 -7.53 10.48
N ALA A 234 -25.11 -7.05 11.47
CA ALA A 234 -24.88 -5.63 11.69
C ALA A 234 -24.15 -4.97 10.50
N THR A 235 -23.22 -5.70 9.88
CA THR A 235 -22.52 -5.24 8.68
C THR A 235 -23.28 -5.50 7.39
N LYS A 236 -24.39 -6.24 7.44
CA LYS A 236 -25.17 -6.71 6.28
C LYS A 236 -24.33 -7.54 5.30
N THR A 237 -23.43 -8.37 5.81
CA THR A 237 -22.54 -9.22 5.00
C THR A 237 -23.29 -10.44 4.51
N GLU A 238 -23.32 -10.63 3.20
CA GLU A 238 -24.05 -11.71 2.53
C GLU A 238 -23.10 -12.79 2.03
N TYR A 239 -21.92 -12.39 1.56
CA TYR A 239 -20.94 -13.32 1.01
C TYR A 239 -19.66 -13.32 1.84
N VAL A 240 -19.09 -14.51 2.05
CA VAL A 240 -17.78 -14.69 2.66
C VAL A 240 -16.87 -15.46 1.72
N VAL A 241 -15.77 -14.85 1.29
CA VAL A 241 -14.82 -15.43 0.34
C VAL A 241 -13.51 -15.74 1.06
N VAL A 242 -13.18 -17.03 1.10
CA VAL A 242 -11.95 -17.53 1.74
C VAL A 242 -11.19 -18.48 0.83
N SER A 243 -9.88 -18.58 1.04
CA SER A 243 -9.06 -19.56 0.35
C SER A 243 -9.49 -20.99 0.73
N THR A 244 -9.35 -21.92 -0.22
CA THR A 244 -9.72 -23.34 -0.05
C THR A 244 -9.01 -24.06 1.10
N GLN A 245 -7.89 -23.50 1.57
CA GLN A 245 -7.07 -24.03 2.66
C GLN A 245 -7.28 -23.26 3.97
N ASN A 246 -8.20 -22.29 4.02
CA ASN A 246 -8.39 -21.46 5.19
C ASN A 246 -8.95 -22.27 6.37
N GLY A 247 -8.31 -22.15 7.53
CA GLY A 247 -8.69 -22.86 8.76
C GLY A 247 -10.06 -22.45 9.33
N ILE A 248 -10.66 -21.34 8.88
CA ILE A 248 -11.98 -20.91 9.35
C ILE A 248 -13.15 -21.63 8.67
N ILE A 249 -12.91 -22.43 7.61
CA ILE A 249 -13.98 -23.11 6.87
C ILE A 249 -14.97 -23.86 7.78
N PRO A 250 -14.53 -24.73 8.73
CA PRO A 250 -15.47 -25.44 9.60
C PRO A 250 -16.25 -24.50 10.54
N PHE A 251 -15.67 -23.35 10.87
CA PHE A 251 -16.32 -22.32 11.68
C PHE A 251 -17.44 -21.63 10.88
N LEU A 252 -17.20 -21.30 9.60
CA LEU A 252 -18.22 -20.71 8.73
C LEU A 252 -19.41 -21.67 8.53
N GLU A 253 -19.14 -22.93 8.18
CA GLU A 253 -20.19 -23.93 7.95
C GLU A 253 -21.04 -24.17 9.21
N ARG A 254 -20.41 -24.23 10.39
CA ARG A 254 -21.14 -24.36 11.67
C ARG A 254 -22.05 -23.16 11.96
N ASN A 255 -21.64 -21.98 11.54
CA ASN A 255 -22.38 -20.73 11.73
C ASN A 255 -23.45 -20.47 10.65
N GLY A 256 -23.78 -21.50 9.84
CA GLY A 256 -24.91 -21.45 8.92
C GLY A 256 -24.59 -20.87 7.55
N LEU A 257 -23.31 -20.68 7.21
CA LEU A 257 -22.91 -20.27 5.87
C LEU A 257 -22.93 -21.47 4.93
N SER A 258 -23.61 -21.33 3.79
CA SER A 258 -23.69 -22.35 2.74
C SER A 258 -22.69 -22.05 1.62
N GLU A 259 -22.08 -23.09 1.09
CA GLU A 259 -21.21 -22.96 -0.07
C GLU A 259 -22.05 -22.73 -1.34
N VAL A 260 -21.73 -21.65 -2.06
CA VAL A 260 -22.34 -21.35 -3.37
C VAL A 260 -21.56 -22.08 -4.46
N GLU A 261 -20.27 -21.78 -4.57
CA GLU A 261 -19.37 -22.38 -5.55
C GLU A 261 -17.90 -22.27 -5.08
N ARG A 262 -17.05 -23.16 -5.60
CA ARG A 262 -15.60 -23.15 -5.40
C ARG A 262 -14.88 -22.82 -6.69
N THR A 263 -13.88 -21.96 -6.59
CA THR A 263 -12.90 -21.73 -7.64
C THR A 263 -11.68 -22.65 -7.45
N GLN A 264 -10.59 -22.41 -8.18
CA GLN A 264 -9.37 -23.20 -8.00
C GLN A 264 -8.69 -22.92 -6.66
N THR A 265 -8.77 -21.68 -6.18
CA THR A 265 -8.06 -21.24 -4.97
C THR A 265 -8.98 -20.79 -3.85
N SER A 266 -10.26 -20.53 -4.11
CA SER A 266 -11.19 -19.91 -3.17
C SER A 266 -12.54 -20.61 -3.11
N ILE A 267 -13.29 -20.33 -2.05
CA ILE A 267 -14.65 -20.78 -1.81
C ILE A 267 -15.50 -19.55 -1.56
N VAL A 268 -16.65 -19.46 -2.23
CA VAL A 268 -17.65 -18.42 -2.00
C VAL A 268 -18.76 -19.01 -1.14
N TYR A 269 -18.88 -18.50 0.09
CA TYR A 269 -19.97 -18.81 1.00
C TYR A 269 -21.04 -17.73 0.96
N LYS A 270 -22.30 -18.12 1.16
CA LYS A 270 -23.44 -17.25 1.36
C LYS A 270 -23.96 -17.37 2.79
N TYR A 271 -24.32 -16.24 3.35
CA TYR A 271 -25.05 -16.09 4.60
C TYR A 271 -26.41 -15.45 4.29
N GLU A 272 -27.48 -16.11 4.70
CA GLU A 272 -28.84 -15.58 4.55
C GLU A 272 -29.14 -14.57 5.67
N LEU A 273 -29.12 -13.27 5.34
CA LEU A 273 -29.45 -12.20 6.28
C LEU A 273 -30.89 -12.35 6.79
N LYS A 274 -31.12 -12.09 8.08
CA LYS A 274 -32.47 -12.09 8.66
C LYS A 274 -33.35 -10.99 8.07
N GLU A 275 -32.75 -9.84 7.78
CA GLU A 275 -33.40 -8.73 7.09
C GLU A 275 -32.63 -8.42 5.82
N ALA A 276 -33.33 -8.47 4.67
CA ALA A 276 -32.73 -8.18 3.38
C ALA A 276 -32.08 -6.79 3.38
N ALA A 277 -30.84 -6.71 2.94
CA ALA A 277 -30.09 -5.47 2.85
C ALA A 277 -30.66 -4.59 1.73
N VAL A 278 -31.67 -3.77 2.04
CA VAL A 278 -32.05 -2.66 1.15
C VAL A 278 -30.94 -1.62 1.27
N SER A 279 -29.94 -1.68 0.39
CA SER A 279 -28.95 -0.61 0.26
C SER A 279 -29.59 0.52 -0.57
N PRO A 280 -29.88 1.69 0.03
CA PRO A 280 -30.30 2.84 -0.76
C PRO A 280 -29.09 3.31 -1.55
N ILE A 281 -29.10 3.08 -2.86
CA ILE A 281 -28.16 3.76 -3.74
C ILE A 281 -28.52 5.24 -3.67
N ILE A 282 -27.54 6.08 -3.37
CA ILE A 282 -27.65 7.50 -3.69
C ILE A 282 -27.61 7.56 -5.22
N ASP A 283 -28.75 7.85 -5.84
CA ASP A 283 -28.82 8.01 -7.29
C ASP A 283 -28.00 9.23 -7.71
N TYR A 284 -26.80 8.98 -8.21
CA TYR A 284 -25.92 10.01 -8.75
C TYR A 284 -26.26 10.39 -10.19
N SER A 285 -27.31 9.82 -10.80
CA SER A 285 -27.75 10.22 -12.14
C SER A 285 -28.16 11.69 -12.20
N GLU A 286 -28.58 12.29 -11.08
CA GLU A 286 -28.82 13.72 -10.98
C GLU A 286 -27.54 14.58 -10.83
N LEU A 287 -26.39 13.98 -10.48
CA LEU A 287 -25.09 14.65 -10.47
C LEU A 287 -24.49 14.70 -11.88
N HIS A 288 -25.17 15.39 -12.79
CA HIS A 288 -24.59 15.82 -14.05
C HIS A 288 -23.52 16.90 -13.77
N TRP A 289 -22.26 16.49 -13.75
CA TRP A 289 -21.14 17.42 -13.87
C TRP A 289 -21.06 17.86 -15.33
N ASP A 290 -21.59 19.04 -15.65
CA ASP A 290 -21.39 19.70 -16.94
C ASP A 290 -19.89 20.03 -17.12
N PHE A 291 -19.10 19.08 -17.61
CA PHE A 291 -17.69 19.28 -17.97
C PHE A 291 -17.49 20.07 -19.28
N HIS A 292 -18.52 20.78 -19.73
CA HIS A 292 -18.51 21.63 -20.91
C HIS A 292 -18.97 23.05 -20.56
N LYS A 293 -18.16 23.77 -19.80
CA LYS A 293 -18.12 25.25 -19.79
C LYS A 293 -16.69 25.73 -19.69
#